data_AF-A0A2V9J3D3-F1
#
_entry.id   AF-A0A2V9J3D3-F1
#
_cell.length_a   1.000
_cell.length_b   1.000
_cell.length_c   1.000
_cell.angle_alpha   90.00
_cell.angle_beta   90.00
_cell.angle_gamma   90.00
#
_symmetry.space_group_name_H-M   'P 1'
#
loop_
_entity.id
_entity.type
_entity.pdbx_description
1 polymer ?
#
loop_
_entity_poly.entity_id
_entity_poly.type
_entity_poly.pdbx_seq_one_letter_code
_entity_poly.pdbx_strand_id
1 'polypeptide(L)'
;MRIVFVAFVAAIVAIVSAVGLSPAAAASGVDFDIAPFARRCCVFDRHTSPLEFDYDEARNAGADAQQTADGRYVYGLQWTEERDISEVRFHYKQDPGKFEAQYWFRSWPYQPPHMPSVEDPVDDPWNGKWLTAAIKQDCSAEECRVSFLPLESTENPLANNLPGVNYRRTIKFRLVFSADPGIEGVQVFNGSRVKPVRLRVELGAGETASHLWEGNLEVYNRWLRKVAVWKGSEGDAASQSHFRVTSGRGSKGLSVTVDTAEPGLPGSNDVTVVTLNASDRTFSFALPDVEKGPVYVPANVS
;
A
#
# COMPACT_ATOMS: atom_id res chain seq x y z
N MET A 1 -73.00 0.25 -52.81
CA MET A 1 -72.63 1.61 -52.39
C MET A 1 -71.50 1.49 -51.38
N ARG A 2 -70.30 1.96 -51.73
CA ARG A 2 -69.03 1.66 -51.08
C ARG A 2 -68.92 2.36 -49.73
N ILE A 3 -68.72 1.61 -48.66
CA ILE A 3 -68.27 2.12 -47.36
C ILE A 3 -66.74 1.93 -47.36
N VAL A 4 -66.03 3.06 -47.43
CA VAL A 4 -64.57 3.10 -47.37
C VAL A 4 -64.16 3.08 -45.91
N PHE A 5 -63.56 1.97 -45.47
CA PHE A 5 -62.86 1.90 -44.18
C PHE A 5 -61.54 2.66 -44.31
N VAL A 6 -61.42 3.78 -43.57
CA VAL A 6 -60.16 4.51 -43.41
C VAL A 6 -59.35 3.78 -42.34
N ALA A 7 -58.30 3.06 -42.76
CA ALA A 7 -57.35 2.44 -41.86
C ALA A 7 -56.32 3.50 -41.40
N PHE A 8 -56.35 3.79 -40.10
CA PHE A 8 -55.36 4.65 -39.43
C PHE A 8 -54.05 3.88 -39.30
N VAL A 9 -53.01 4.29 -40.04
CA VAL A 9 -51.65 3.79 -39.89
C VAL A 9 -51.00 4.55 -38.74
N ALA A 10 -50.95 3.94 -37.55
CA ALA A 10 -50.18 4.45 -36.43
C ALA A 10 -48.70 4.05 -36.61
N ALA A 11 -47.85 5.00 -36.99
CA ALA A 11 -46.41 4.83 -37.03
C ALA A 11 -45.85 4.89 -35.59
N ILE A 12 -45.43 3.73 -35.07
CA ILE A 12 -44.66 3.65 -33.82
C ILE A 12 -43.21 4.00 -34.16
N VAL A 13 -42.79 5.22 -33.81
CA VAL A 13 -41.38 5.61 -33.81
C VAL A 13 -40.74 5.03 -32.56
N ALA A 14 -39.97 3.96 -32.72
CA ALA A 14 -39.11 3.43 -31.66
C ALA A 14 -37.89 4.35 -31.49
N ILE A 15 -37.92 5.21 -30.47
CA ILE A 15 -36.74 5.95 -30.03
C ILE A 15 -35.84 4.96 -29.31
N VAL A 16 -34.84 4.43 -30.02
CA VAL A 16 -33.73 3.69 -29.42
C VAL A 16 -32.83 4.72 -28.73
N SER A 17 -33.10 5.00 -27.46
CA SER A 17 -32.16 5.70 -26.60
C SER A 17 -30.95 4.81 -26.39
N ALA A 18 -29.90 5.02 -27.18
CA ALA A 18 -28.59 4.47 -26.92
C ALA A 18 -28.09 5.03 -25.59
N VAL A 19 -28.32 4.29 -24.50
CA VAL A 19 -27.60 4.49 -23.25
C VAL A 19 -26.16 4.11 -23.55
N GLY A 20 -25.37 5.13 -23.90
CA GLY A 20 -23.92 5.01 -23.99
C GLY A 20 -23.41 4.57 -22.64
N LEU A 21 -23.09 3.28 -22.52
CA LEU A 21 -22.18 2.77 -21.51
C LEU A 21 -20.87 3.53 -21.71
N SER A 22 -20.70 4.60 -20.94
CA SER A 22 -19.40 5.23 -20.81
C SER A 22 -18.48 4.15 -20.27
N PRO A 23 -17.38 3.81 -20.95
CA PRO A 23 -16.38 2.94 -20.35
C PRO A 23 -15.96 3.64 -19.06
N ALA A 24 -16.10 2.93 -17.93
CA ALA A 24 -15.51 3.34 -16.68
C ALA A 24 -14.06 3.73 -17.00
N ALA A 25 -13.73 5.00 -16.75
CA ALA A 25 -12.38 5.50 -16.96
C ALA A 25 -11.44 4.51 -16.26
N ALA A 26 -10.66 3.76 -17.03
CA ALA A 26 -9.68 2.85 -16.48
C ALA A 26 -8.78 3.70 -15.58
N ALA A 27 -8.82 3.45 -14.28
CA ALA A 27 -8.01 4.16 -13.32
C ALA A 27 -6.54 4.01 -13.73
N SER A 28 -5.96 5.10 -14.23
CA SER A 28 -4.55 5.17 -14.65
C SER A 28 -3.66 5.24 -13.42
N GLY A 29 -3.51 4.10 -12.75
CA GLY A 29 -2.62 3.91 -11.61
C GLY A 29 -1.53 2.90 -11.92
N VAL A 30 -0.33 3.13 -11.39
CA VAL A 30 0.74 2.12 -11.40
C VAL A 30 0.43 1.10 -10.31
N ASP A 31 0.73 -0.17 -10.56
CA ASP A 31 0.62 -1.24 -9.55
C ASP A 31 1.48 -0.89 -8.33
N PHE A 32 0.92 -1.10 -7.14
CA PHE A 32 1.64 -0.80 -5.91
C PHE A 32 2.61 -1.94 -5.55
N ASP A 33 3.91 -1.69 -5.70
CA ASP A 33 4.96 -2.55 -5.16
C ASP A 33 5.21 -2.25 -3.68
N ILE A 34 4.96 -3.24 -2.83
CA ILE A 34 5.09 -3.17 -1.37
C ILE A 34 6.44 -3.68 -0.85
N ALA A 35 7.29 -4.26 -1.71
CA ALA A 35 8.58 -4.79 -1.31
C ALA A 35 9.51 -3.73 -0.68
N PRO A 36 9.58 -2.48 -1.19
CA PRO A 36 10.40 -1.42 -0.57
C PRO A 36 9.97 -1.03 0.85
N PHE A 37 8.78 -1.45 1.28
CA PHE A 37 8.19 -1.19 2.59
C PHE A 37 8.31 -2.40 3.52
N ALA A 38 9.12 -3.40 3.15
CA ALA A 38 9.50 -4.52 4.00
C ALA A 38 11.00 -4.50 4.32
N ARG A 39 11.34 -4.96 5.52
CA ARG A 39 12.72 -5.28 5.88
C ARG A 39 13.05 -6.71 5.46
N ARG A 40 14.33 -6.99 5.23
CA ARG A 40 14.82 -8.35 4.97
C ARG A 40 14.79 -9.16 6.28
N CYS A 41 14.47 -10.44 6.19
CA CYS A 41 14.31 -11.29 7.38
C CYS A 41 14.60 -12.76 7.11
N CYS A 42 14.36 -13.59 8.14
CA CYS A 42 13.86 -14.96 8.00
C CYS A 42 14.88 -16.05 7.63
N VAL A 43 16.19 -15.72 7.68
CA VAL A 43 17.30 -16.69 7.70
C VAL A 43 17.93 -16.78 9.09
N PHE A 44 18.17 -15.64 9.73
CA PHE A 44 18.51 -15.54 11.14
C PHE A 44 17.59 -14.51 11.77
N ASP A 45 16.71 -14.92 12.69
CA ASP A 45 15.86 -14.00 13.47
C ASP A 45 16.71 -13.24 14.51
N ARG A 46 17.60 -12.36 14.04
CA ARG A 46 18.32 -11.40 14.88
C ARG A 46 17.49 -10.13 14.93
N HIS A 47 16.66 -9.98 15.96
CA HIS A 47 15.80 -8.81 16.11
C HIS A 47 16.40 -7.81 17.10
N THR A 48 16.60 -6.56 16.67
CA THR A 48 17.07 -5.45 17.52
C THR A 48 15.99 -4.40 17.82
N SER A 49 14.88 -4.32 17.07
CA SER A 49 13.72 -3.50 17.44
C SER A 49 12.42 -3.94 16.73
N PRO A 50 11.26 -3.94 17.41
CA PRO A 50 9.96 -4.26 16.83
C PRO A 50 9.07 -3.06 16.47
N LEU A 51 9.43 -1.83 16.83
CA LEU A 51 8.47 -0.71 16.90
C LEU A 51 8.64 0.38 15.84
N GLU A 52 9.75 0.42 15.13
CA GLU A 52 9.98 1.42 14.08
C GLU A 52 10.40 0.72 12.78
N PHE A 53 9.68 1.02 11.70
CA PHE A 53 10.12 0.60 10.37
C PHE A 53 11.22 1.56 9.91
N ASP A 54 12.45 1.05 9.89
CA ASP A 54 13.57 1.80 9.34
C ASP A 54 13.57 1.64 7.80
N TYR A 55 13.12 2.70 7.12
CA TYR A 55 13.11 2.77 5.65
C TYR A 55 14.52 2.78 5.05
N ASP A 56 15.53 3.20 5.81
CA ASP A 56 16.92 3.17 5.36
C ASP A 56 17.50 1.76 5.54
N GLU A 57 17.16 1.05 6.62
CA GLU A 57 17.47 -0.38 6.75
C GLU A 57 16.86 -1.17 5.58
N ALA A 58 15.56 -1.00 5.32
CA ALA A 58 14.87 -1.68 4.23
C ALA A 58 15.52 -1.41 2.85
N ARG A 59 15.92 -0.17 2.59
CA ARG A 59 16.62 0.22 1.34
C ARG A 59 18.03 -0.39 1.22
N ASN A 60 18.70 -0.65 2.34
CA ASN A 60 20.08 -1.11 2.36
C ASN A 60 20.23 -2.63 2.57
N ALA A 61 19.14 -3.36 2.79
CA ALA A 61 19.20 -4.74 3.25
C ALA A 61 19.62 -5.80 2.19
N GLY A 62 20.01 -5.36 0.99
CA GLY A 62 20.56 -6.21 -0.08
C GLY A 62 19.50 -7.05 -0.81
N ALA A 63 19.77 -7.36 -2.07
CA ALA A 63 18.86 -8.12 -2.93
C ALA A 63 19.07 -9.64 -2.88
N ASP A 64 20.20 -10.10 -2.36
CA ASP A 64 20.57 -11.51 -2.49
C ASP A 64 19.73 -12.42 -1.59
N ALA A 65 19.43 -13.61 -2.08
CA ALA A 65 18.91 -14.69 -1.24
C ALA A 65 20.00 -15.16 -0.29
N GLN A 66 19.64 -15.41 0.97
CA GLN A 66 20.60 -15.81 1.99
C GLN A 66 20.55 -17.31 2.22
N GLN A 67 21.71 -17.95 2.34
CA GLN A 67 21.79 -19.38 2.61
C GLN A 67 21.41 -19.70 4.06
N THR A 68 20.50 -20.64 4.26
CA THR A 68 20.10 -21.17 5.56
C THR A 68 21.04 -22.30 6.02
N ALA A 69 20.99 -22.64 7.30
CA ALA A 69 21.85 -23.68 7.89
C ALA A 69 21.66 -25.08 7.26
N ASP A 70 20.50 -25.34 6.66
CA ASP A 70 20.18 -26.58 5.94
C ASP A 70 20.55 -26.53 4.44
N GLY A 71 21.25 -25.47 4.01
CA GLY A 71 21.78 -25.32 2.65
C GLY A 71 20.80 -24.75 1.63
N ARG A 72 19.54 -24.50 2.00
CA ARG A 72 18.57 -23.79 1.15
C ARG A 72 18.89 -22.30 1.06
N TYR A 73 18.27 -21.62 0.10
CA TYR A 73 18.41 -20.17 -0.08
C TYR A 73 17.06 -19.49 0.13
N VAL A 74 17.04 -18.40 0.89
CA VAL A 74 15.81 -17.72 1.29
C VAL A 74 15.89 -16.23 0.97
N TYR A 75 14.86 -15.74 0.27
CA TYR A 75 14.58 -14.32 0.13
C TYR A 75 13.38 -13.98 1.01
N GLY A 76 13.61 -13.41 2.19
CA GLY A 76 12.57 -13.08 3.18
C GLY A 76 12.25 -11.59 3.25
N LEU A 77 10.97 -11.27 3.43
CA LEU A 77 10.42 -9.95 3.64
C LEU A 77 9.53 -9.93 4.89
N GLN A 78 9.62 -8.87 5.69
CA GLN A 78 8.74 -8.61 6.82
C GLN A 78 8.25 -7.16 6.79
N TRP A 79 6.94 -6.97 6.98
CA TRP A 79 6.32 -5.65 7.15
C TRP A 79 6.03 -5.37 8.64
N THR A 80 5.69 -4.13 8.98
CA THR A 80 5.25 -3.71 10.33
C THR A 80 3.84 -4.16 10.65
N GLU A 81 3.02 -4.27 9.63
CA GLU A 81 1.62 -4.69 9.71
C GLU A 81 1.34 -5.71 8.60
N GLU A 82 0.24 -6.43 8.70
CA GLU A 82 -0.14 -7.39 7.67
C GLU A 82 -0.37 -6.71 6.33
N ARG A 83 0.15 -7.32 5.27
CA ARG A 83 -0.05 -6.86 3.90
C ARG A 83 -0.69 -7.95 3.07
N ASP A 84 -1.53 -7.53 2.14
CA ASP A 84 -2.03 -8.40 1.09
C ASP A 84 -0.95 -8.62 0.04
N ILE A 85 -0.82 -9.85 -0.47
CA ILE A 85 0.10 -10.20 -1.54
C ILE A 85 -0.68 -10.97 -2.59
N SER A 86 -0.83 -10.36 -3.77
CA SER A 86 -1.53 -10.92 -4.92
C SER A 86 -0.58 -11.45 -6.01
N GLU A 87 0.61 -10.86 -6.13
CA GLU A 87 1.60 -11.27 -7.13
C GLU A 87 3.01 -10.93 -6.63
N VAL A 88 3.98 -11.77 -6.96
CA VAL A 88 5.39 -11.51 -6.71
C VAL A 88 6.13 -11.62 -8.04
N ARG A 89 7.00 -10.66 -8.32
CA ARG A 89 7.92 -10.71 -9.47
C ARG A 89 9.35 -10.63 -8.96
N PHE A 90 10.25 -11.40 -9.55
CA PHE A 90 11.67 -11.29 -9.23
C PHE A 90 12.55 -11.56 -10.43
N HIS A 91 13.71 -10.89 -10.44
CA HIS A 91 14.76 -11.15 -11.42
C HIS A 91 15.78 -12.13 -10.86
N TYR A 92 16.27 -13.04 -11.70
CA TYR A 92 17.21 -14.10 -11.32
C TYR A 92 18.34 -14.24 -12.33
N LYS A 93 19.54 -14.59 -11.85
CA LYS A 93 20.71 -14.88 -12.68
C LYS A 93 20.83 -16.36 -13.04
N GLN A 94 20.40 -17.22 -12.14
CA GLN A 94 20.38 -18.67 -12.32
C GLN A 94 18.94 -19.14 -12.31
N ASP A 95 18.62 -20.11 -13.18
CA ASP A 95 17.28 -20.69 -13.25
C ASP A 95 16.82 -21.12 -11.83
N PRO A 96 15.75 -20.53 -11.28
CA PRO A 96 15.30 -20.81 -9.93
C PRO A 96 14.73 -22.22 -9.79
N GLY A 97 14.42 -22.91 -10.90
CA GLY A 97 13.82 -24.24 -10.90
C GLY A 97 12.48 -24.26 -10.15
N LYS A 98 12.29 -25.29 -9.32
CA LYS A 98 11.15 -25.36 -8.38
C LYS A 98 11.54 -24.68 -7.07
N PHE A 99 10.69 -23.77 -6.61
CA PHE A 99 10.84 -23.08 -5.34
C PHE A 99 9.50 -23.02 -4.60
N GLU A 100 9.57 -22.65 -3.32
CA GLU A 100 8.39 -22.48 -2.48
C GLU A 100 8.15 -20.99 -2.21
N ALA A 101 6.90 -20.56 -2.34
CA ALA A 101 6.45 -19.29 -1.78
C ALA A 101 5.79 -19.58 -0.43
N GLN A 102 6.33 -19.01 0.64
CA GLN A 102 5.83 -19.22 2.01
C GLN A 102 5.40 -17.91 2.64
N TYR A 103 4.31 -17.97 3.41
CA TYR A 103 3.81 -16.84 4.18
C TYR A 103 3.67 -17.22 5.64
N TRP A 104 3.78 -16.23 6.51
CA TRP A 104 3.61 -16.41 7.95
C TRP A 104 2.13 -16.39 8.30
N PHE A 105 1.70 -17.42 8.99
CA PHE A 105 0.33 -17.65 9.37
C PHE A 105 0.21 -17.73 10.89
N ARG A 106 -0.72 -16.96 11.43
CA ARG A 106 -1.28 -17.22 12.76
C ARG A 106 -2.81 -17.16 12.74
N SER A 107 -3.41 -16.08 12.23
CA SER A 107 -4.84 -15.85 12.40
C SER A 107 -5.62 -15.60 11.11
N TRP A 108 -4.96 -15.20 10.03
CA TRP A 108 -5.63 -14.98 8.75
C TRP A 108 -5.88 -16.29 7.95
N PRO A 109 -7.06 -16.49 7.31
CA PRO A 109 -8.20 -15.56 7.27
C PRO A 109 -9.05 -15.53 8.55
N TYR A 110 -9.40 -14.33 8.97
CA TYR A 110 -10.21 -14.08 10.16
C TYR A 110 -11.60 -14.66 10.01
N GLN A 111 -12.16 -15.15 11.12
CA GLN A 111 -13.58 -15.49 11.15
C GLN A 111 -14.41 -14.23 10.88
N PRO A 112 -15.56 -14.36 10.21
CA PRO A 112 -16.50 -13.26 10.09
C PRO A 112 -16.82 -12.66 11.47
N PRO A 113 -16.88 -11.32 11.60
CA PRO A 113 -17.19 -10.68 12.86
C PRO A 113 -18.50 -11.22 13.43
N HIS A 114 -18.50 -11.64 14.70
CA HIS A 114 -19.70 -12.05 15.41
C HIS A 114 -19.79 -11.28 16.73
N MET A 115 -20.98 -10.78 17.07
CA MET A 115 -21.16 -10.04 18.32
C MET A 115 -21.19 -11.01 19.51
N PRO A 116 -20.56 -10.68 20.65
CA PRO A 116 -19.68 -9.54 20.91
C PRO A 116 -18.20 -9.92 20.73
N SER A 117 -17.59 -9.59 19.59
CA SER A 117 -16.13 -9.56 19.45
C SER A 117 -15.70 -8.10 19.49
N VAL A 118 -14.77 -7.79 20.41
CA VAL A 118 -14.27 -6.42 20.62
C VAL A 118 -12.95 -6.19 19.87
N GLU A 119 -12.23 -7.26 19.50
CA GLU A 119 -10.88 -7.16 18.93
C GLU A 119 -10.69 -8.13 17.76
N ASP A 120 -10.16 -7.63 16.66
CA ASP A 120 -9.62 -8.46 15.60
C ASP A 120 -8.27 -9.05 16.06
N PRO A 121 -8.00 -10.35 15.85
CA PRO A 121 -6.71 -10.92 16.19
C PRO A 121 -5.61 -10.21 15.38
N VAL A 122 -4.52 -9.77 16.05
CA VAL A 122 -3.37 -9.17 15.37
C VAL A 122 -2.27 -10.22 15.24
N ASP A 123 -1.84 -10.50 14.01
CA ASP A 123 -0.68 -11.37 13.76
C ASP A 123 0.60 -10.67 14.21
N ASP A 124 1.46 -11.41 14.91
CA ASP A 124 2.78 -10.93 15.34
C ASP A 124 3.89 -11.74 14.66
N PRO A 125 5.09 -11.16 14.51
CA PRO A 125 6.16 -11.80 13.75
C PRO A 125 6.80 -13.01 14.46
N TRP A 126 6.44 -13.34 15.69
CA TRP A 126 7.08 -14.39 16.49
C TRP A 126 6.17 -15.60 16.73
N ASN A 127 4.87 -15.40 16.91
CA ASN A 127 3.92 -16.44 17.31
C ASN A 127 3.09 -16.96 16.13
N GLY A 128 3.75 -17.56 15.15
CA GLY A 128 3.10 -18.13 13.97
C GLY A 128 3.88 -19.28 13.37
N LYS A 129 3.50 -19.68 12.16
CA LYS A 129 4.18 -20.74 11.40
C LYS A 129 4.21 -20.39 9.92
N TRP A 130 5.21 -20.91 9.23
CA TRP A 130 5.28 -20.82 7.77
C TRP A 130 4.31 -21.81 7.14
N LEU A 131 3.46 -21.33 6.23
CA LEU A 131 2.67 -22.14 5.33
C LEU A 131 3.21 -21.98 3.91
N THR A 132 3.27 -23.09 3.15
CA THR A 132 3.62 -23.06 1.72
C THR A 132 2.37 -22.79 0.91
N ALA A 133 2.39 -21.68 0.16
CA ALA A 133 1.29 -21.30 -0.69
C ALA A 133 1.22 -22.16 -1.96
N ALA A 134 0.00 -22.46 -2.40
CA ALA A 134 -0.24 -22.98 -3.74
C ALA A 134 -0.05 -21.85 -4.76
N ILE A 135 0.94 -22.00 -5.64
CA ILE A 135 1.32 -20.96 -6.61
C ILE A 135 1.28 -21.47 -8.05
N LYS A 136 1.08 -20.52 -8.96
CA LYS A 136 1.45 -20.65 -10.36
C LYS A 136 2.73 -19.82 -10.57
N GLN A 137 3.79 -20.47 -11.04
CA GLN A 137 5.03 -19.81 -11.43
C GLN A 137 5.12 -19.73 -12.96
N ASP A 138 5.53 -18.58 -13.47
CA ASP A 138 5.84 -18.34 -14.87
C ASP A 138 7.20 -17.64 -14.94
N CYS A 139 8.25 -18.42 -15.17
CA CYS A 139 9.62 -17.92 -15.24
C CYS A 139 10.07 -17.91 -16.71
N SER A 140 10.38 -16.72 -17.23
CA SER A 140 10.88 -16.54 -18.60
C SER A 140 11.85 -15.36 -18.67
N ALA A 141 12.90 -15.45 -19.50
CA ALA A 141 13.81 -14.35 -19.81
C ALA A 141 14.27 -13.55 -18.56
N GLU A 142 14.79 -14.26 -17.55
CA GLU A 142 15.36 -13.67 -16.31
C GLU A 142 14.36 -13.00 -15.36
N GLU A 143 13.05 -13.06 -15.64
CA GLU A 143 11.98 -12.67 -14.72
C GLU A 143 11.16 -13.91 -14.35
N CYS A 144 10.79 -14.04 -13.08
CA CYS A 144 9.76 -14.97 -12.67
C CYS A 144 8.58 -14.23 -12.05
N ARG A 145 7.38 -14.56 -12.54
CA ARG A 145 6.11 -14.10 -12.01
C ARG A 145 5.44 -15.22 -11.23
N VAL A 146 5.02 -14.90 -10.02
CA VAL A 146 4.36 -15.81 -9.09
C VAL A 146 2.99 -15.25 -8.76
N SER A 147 1.95 -16.03 -9.05
CA SER A 147 0.58 -15.74 -8.63
C SER A 147 0.05 -16.86 -7.75
N PHE A 148 -0.88 -16.52 -6.86
CA PHE A 148 -1.49 -17.48 -5.94
C PHE A 148 -2.65 -18.18 -6.62
N LEU A 149 -2.71 -19.50 -6.45
CA LEU A 149 -3.91 -20.26 -6.71
C LEU A 149 -4.97 -19.95 -5.63
N PRO A 150 -6.25 -20.25 -5.91
CA PRO A 150 -7.32 -20.06 -4.93
C PRO A 150 -6.96 -20.67 -3.57
N LEU A 151 -7.25 -19.94 -2.50
CA LEU A 151 -6.97 -20.41 -1.14
C LEU A 151 -7.83 -21.64 -0.80
N GLU A 152 -7.16 -22.72 -0.39
CA GLU A 152 -7.78 -24.01 -0.08
C GLU A 152 -7.44 -24.50 1.32
N SER A 153 -8.31 -25.34 1.90
CA SER A 153 -8.15 -25.87 3.27
C SER A 153 -6.91 -26.76 3.46
N THR A 154 -6.37 -27.32 2.37
CA THR A 154 -5.12 -28.08 2.39
C THR A 154 -3.89 -27.21 2.61
N GLU A 155 -3.96 -25.94 2.20
CA GLU A 155 -2.92 -24.94 2.42
C GLU A 155 -3.07 -24.27 3.79
N ASN A 156 -4.28 -23.79 4.10
CA ASN A 156 -4.58 -23.02 5.30
C ASN A 156 -5.84 -23.57 5.99
N PRO A 157 -5.78 -23.97 7.26
CA PRO A 157 -6.94 -24.54 7.96
C PRO A 157 -8.10 -23.55 8.12
N LEU A 158 -7.84 -22.24 7.99
CA LEU A 158 -8.84 -21.16 8.07
C LEU A 158 -9.34 -20.71 6.69
N ALA A 159 -8.98 -21.39 5.60
CA ALA A 159 -9.38 -21.04 4.23
C ALA A 159 -10.90 -20.87 4.06
N ASN A 160 -11.70 -21.65 4.79
CA ASN A 160 -13.16 -21.59 4.72
C ASN A 160 -13.76 -20.26 5.20
N ASN A 161 -13.01 -19.47 5.97
CA ASN A 161 -13.45 -18.13 6.38
C ASN A 161 -13.43 -17.14 5.21
N LEU A 162 -12.58 -17.39 4.20
CA LEU A 162 -12.43 -16.53 3.03
C LEU A 162 -12.10 -17.37 1.77
N PRO A 163 -13.07 -18.14 1.26
CA PRO A 163 -12.81 -19.15 0.23
C PRO A 163 -12.48 -18.53 -1.13
N GLY A 164 -11.55 -19.16 -1.86
CA GLY A 164 -11.31 -18.88 -3.27
C GLY A 164 -10.51 -17.61 -3.59
N VAL A 165 -9.93 -16.94 -2.58
CA VAL A 165 -9.11 -15.74 -2.80
C VAL A 165 -7.73 -16.08 -3.38
N ASN A 166 -7.27 -15.24 -4.30
CA ASN A 166 -5.97 -15.37 -4.99
C ASN A 166 -4.91 -14.42 -4.41
N TYR A 167 -5.02 -14.09 -3.13
CA TYR A 167 -4.02 -13.33 -2.39
C TYR A 167 -3.78 -13.98 -1.04
N ARG A 168 -2.67 -13.63 -0.39
CA ARG A 168 -2.39 -14.00 1.00
C ARG A 168 -2.17 -12.73 1.82
N ARG A 169 -2.82 -12.62 2.97
CA ARG A 169 -2.53 -11.57 3.93
C ARG A 169 -1.55 -12.10 4.97
N THR A 170 -0.43 -11.41 5.14
CA THR A 170 0.63 -11.85 6.04
C THR A 170 1.55 -10.70 6.45
N ILE A 171 2.21 -10.85 7.60
CA ILE A 171 3.28 -9.94 8.06
C ILE A 171 4.67 -10.37 7.57
N LYS A 172 4.87 -11.64 7.18
CA LYS A 172 6.13 -12.10 6.58
C LYS A 172 5.88 -12.97 5.35
N PHE A 173 6.72 -12.80 4.34
CA PHE A 173 6.71 -13.60 3.12
C PHE A 173 8.13 -14.03 2.80
N ARG A 174 8.31 -15.23 2.26
CA ARG A 174 9.62 -15.67 1.76
C ARG A 174 9.53 -16.56 0.53
N LEU A 175 10.53 -16.42 -0.33
CA LEU A 175 10.82 -17.38 -1.39
C LEU A 175 11.92 -18.31 -0.89
N VAL A 176 11.75 -19.62 -1.09
CA VAL A 176 12.68 -20.66 -0.64
C VAL A 176 13.14 -21.50 -1.83
N PHE A 177 14.45 -21.52 -2.06
CA PHE A 177 15.10 -22.18 -3.19
C PHE A 177 16.03 -23.29 -2.70
N SER A 178 16.24 -24.31 -3.55
CA SER A 178 17.17 -25.41 -3.27
C SER A 178 18.63 -25.06 -3.58
N ALA A 179 18.87 -24.05 -4.41
CA ALA A 179 20.17 -23.50 -4.78
C ALA A 179 20.07 -21.98 -4.90
N ASP A 180 21.20 -21.29 -4.99
CA ASP A 180 21.23 -19.83 -5.15
C ASP A 180 20.63 -19.40 -6.51
N PRO A 181 19.50 -18.68 -6.54
CA PRO A 181 18.93 -18.17 -7.78
C PRO A 181 19.61 -16.87 -8.28
N GLY A 182 20.46 -16.24 -7.46
CA GLY A 182 21.06 -14.94 -7.76
C GLY A 182 20.01 -13.86 -7.98
N ILE A 183 19.11 -13.68 -6.99
CA ILE A 183 18.06 -12.67 -7.06
C ILE A 183 18.67 -11.26 -7.12
N GLU A 184 18.25 -10.47 -8.11
CA GLU A 184 18.68 -9.07 -8.25
C GLU A 184 17.65 -8.06 -7.73
N GLY A 185 16.39 -8.48 -7.65
CA GLY A 185 15.31 -7.64 -7.17
C GLY A 185 14.01 -8.41 -7.06
N VAL A 186 13.17 -7.99 -6.11
CA VAL A 186 11.83 -8.56 -5.88
C VAL A 186 10.83 -7.42 -5.77
N GLN A 187 9.72 -7.59 -6.46
CA GLN A 187 8.55 -6.74 -6.40
C GLN A 187 7.39 -7.56 -5.85
N VAL A 188 6.61 -6.96 -4.96
CA VAL A 188 5.46 -7.61 -4.31
C VAL A 188 4.25 -6.72 -4.54
N PHE A 189 3.23 -7.23 -5.21
CA PHE A 189 2.04 -6.47 -5.56
C PHE A 189 0.84 -6.95 -4.77
N ASN A 190 0.00 -6.01 -4.34
CA ASN A 190 -1.15 -6.28 -3.47
C ASN A 190 -2.51 -5.91 -4.08
N GLY A 191 -2.53 -5.56 -5.36
CA GLY A 191 -3.74 -5.17 -6.08
C GLY A 191 -4.15 -3.70 -5.90
N SER A 192 -3.50 -2.96 -5.00
CA SER A 192 -3.72 -1.52 -4.85
C SER A 192 -3.07 -0.73 -5.97
N ARG A 193 -3.66 0.43 -6.28
CA ARG A 193 -3.13 1.36 -7.28
C ARG A 193 -2.49 2.56 -6.60
N VAL A 194 -1.51 3.16 -7.28
CA VAL A 194 -0.84 4.38 -6.81
C VAL A 194 -1.25 5.56 -7.68
N LYS A 195 -1.62 6.66 -7.04
CA LYS A 195 -1.82 7.96 -7.70
C LYS A 195 -1.11 9.09 -6.94
N PRO A 196 -0.57 10.10 -7.62
CA PRO A 196 -0.06 11.29 -6.96
C PRO A 196 -1.21 12.18 -6.49
N VAL A 197 -1.15 12.65 -5.25
CA VAL A 197 -2.06 13.64 -4.68
C VAL A 197 -1.27 14.88 -4.29
N ARG A 198 -1.81 16.05 -4.65
CA ARG A 198 -1.30 17.34 -4.17
C ARG A 198 -2.25 17.87 -3.11
N LEU A 199 -1.72 18.12 -1.92
CA LEU A 199 -2.46 18.69 -0.79
C LEU A 199 -1.81 19.99 -0.32
N ARG A 200 -2.62 20.84 0.30
CA ARG A 200 -2.17 22.06 0.96
C ARG A 200 -2.21 21.83 2.46
N VAL A 201 -1.13 22.16 3.14
CA VAL A 201 -1.06 22.18 4.60
C VAL A 201 -1.00 23.65 5.01
N GLU A 202 -2.01 24.12 5.73
CA GLU A 202 -2.04 25.46 6.30
C GLU A 202 -1.51 25.42 7.73
N LEU A 203 -0.48 26.21 7.99
CA LEU A 203 0.23 26.26 9.27
C LEU A 203 -0.24 27.46 10.09
N GLY A 204 -0.54 27.24 11.37
CA GLY A 204 -1.01 28.28 12.28
C GLY A 204 -2.43 28.73 11.97
N ALA A 205 -3.29 27.79 11.54
CA ALA A 205 -4.69 28.09 11.26
C ALA A 205 -5.37 28.68 12.50
N GLY A 206 -5.87 29.92 12.39
CA GLY A 206 -6.47 30.66 13.51
C GLY A 206 -5.48 31.46 14.37
N GLU A 207 -4.17 31.39 14.11
CA GLU A 207 -3.17 32.20 14.80
C GLU A 207 -3.06 33.61 14.21
N THR A 208 -2.76 34.59 15.06
CA THR A 208 -2.43 35.96 14.62
C THR A 208 -1.02 36.38 15.01
N ALA A 209 -0.45 35.74 16.05
CA ALA A 209 0.94 35.89 16.44
C ALA A 209 1.85 35.16 15.44
N SER A 210 3.05 35.69 15.23
CA SER A 210 4.01 35.06 14.34
C SER A 210 4.66 33.86 15.02
N HIS A 211 4.79 32.75 14.29
CA HIS A 211 5.43 31.53 14.77
C HIS A 211 6.30 30.93 13.67
N LEU A 212 7.50 30.48 14.04
CA LEU A 212 8.42 29.81 13.15
C LEU A 212 8.19 28.31 13.18
N TRP A 213 7.73 27.75 12.07
CA TRP A 213 7.62 26.31 11.87
C TRP A 213 8.89 25.81 11.18
N GLU A 214 9.65 24.96 11.85
CA GLU A 214 10.84 24.32 11.27
C GLU A 214 10.86 22.83 11.60
N GLY A 215 11.07 22.02 10.57
CA GLY A 215 11.21 20.58 10.71
C GLY A 215 11.05 19.86 9.37
N ASN A 216 10.38 18.70 9.38
CA ASN A 216 10.30 17.80 8.24
C ASN A 216 8.93 17.14 8.07
N LEU A 217 8.68 16.61 6.87
CA LEU A 217 7.59 15.71 6.57
C LEU A 217 8.08 14.28 6.42
N GLU A 218 7.33 13.36 7.01
CA GLU A 218 7.49 11.92 6.88
C GLU A 218 6.23 11.34 6.25
N VAL A 219 6.39 10.32 5.41
CA VAL A 219 5.29 9.62 4.76
C VAL A 219 5.42 8.15 5.08
N TYR A 220 4.41 7.61 5.76
CA TYR A 220 4.28 6.19 6.02
C TYR A 220 3.59 5.50 4.84
N ASN A 221 4.07 4.29 4.51
CA ASN A 221 3.56 3.42 3.45
C ASN A 221 3.61 4.00 2.03
N ARG A 222 4.22 5.17 1.79
CA ARG A 222 4.41 5.77 0.44
C ARG A 222 5.55 6.79 0.39
N TRP A 223 5.78 7.34 -0.80
CA TRP A 223 6.85 8.31 -1.08
C TRP A 223 6.34 9.76 -1.07
N LEU A 224 7.08 10.62 -0.38
CA LEU A 224 7.01 12.05 -0.52
C LEU A 224 7.66 12.46 -1.85
N ARG A 225 6.90 13.11 -2.74
CA ARG A 225 7.38 13.48 -4.08
C ARG A 225 7.90 14.91 -4.11
N LYS A 226 7.24 15.82 -3.40
CA LYS A 226 7.61 17.24 -3.39
C LYS A 226 7.05 17.95 -2.17
N VAL A 227 7.86 18.83 -1.59
CA VAL A 227 7.43 19.86 -0.65
C VAL A 227 7.81 21.22 -1.24
N ALA A 228 6.89 22.16 -1.19
CA ALA A 228 7.12 23.54 -1.57
C ALA A 228 6.40 24.48 -0.61
N VAL A 229 6.93 25.68 -0.40
CA VAL A 229 6.24 26.70 0.39
C VAL A 229 5.02 27.21 -0.38
N TRP A 230 3.89 27.33 0.31
CA TRP A 230 2.68 27.96 -0.19
C TRP A 230 2.49 29.33 0.47
N LYS A 231 2.36 30.38 -0.36
CA LYS A 231 2.27 31.79 0.07
C LYS A 231 3.44 32.25 0.97
N GLY A 232 4.64 31.73 0.70
CA GLY A 232 5.85 32.11 1.44
C GLY A 232 6.24 33.57 1.29
N SER A 233 7.04 34.04 2.23
CA SER A 233 7.77 35.32 2.17
C SER A 233 9.27 35.09 2.26
N GLU A 234 10.03 36.18 2.26
CA GLU A 234 11.47 36.14 2.51
C GLU A 234 11.77 35.40 3.82
N GLY A 235 12.75 34.48 3.77
CA GLY A 235 13.12 33.59 4.88
C GLY A 235 12.38 32.26 4.93
N ASP A 236 11.29 32.08 4.17
CA ASP A 236 10.60 30.79 4.07
C ASP A 236 11.27 29.89 3.02
N ALA A 237 11.46 28.62 3.34
CA ALA A 237 12.11 27.65 2.47
C ALA A 237 11.52 26.23 2.64
N ALA A 238 11.63 25.42 1.59
CA ALA A 238 11.34 24.00 1.63
C ALA A 238 12.28 23.23 0.69
N SER A 239 12.71 22.05 1.11
CA SER A 239 13.63 21.20 0.35
C SER A 239 13.38 19.73 0.65
N GLN A 240 13.13 18.91 -0.37
CA GLN A 240 12.85 17.47 -0.28
C GLN A 240 11.75 17.14 0.75
N SER A 241 12.12 16.94 2.02
CA SER A 241 11.25 16.70 3.17
C SER A 241 11.27 17.82 4.22
N HIS A 242 12.28 18.69 4.24
CA HIS A 242 12.45 19.75 5.23
C HIS A 242 11.75 21.04 4.83
N PHE A 243 11.32 21.80 5.84
CA PHE A 243 10.73 23.11 5.63
C PHE A 243 11.03 24.06 6.79
N ARG A 244 10.98 25.34 6.45
CA ARG A 244 11.04 26.47 7.39
C ARG A 244 10.02 27.49 6.90
N VAL A 245 8.96 27.74 7.68
CA VAL A 245 7.88 28.66 7.31
C VAL A 245 7.48 29.48 8.53
N THR A 246 7.44 30.80 8.38
CA THR A 246 6.95 31.70 9.43
C THR A 246 5.48 32.03 9.19
N SER A 247 4.59 31.49 10.05
CA SER A 247 3.16 31.85 10.08
C SER A 247 2.94 33.17 10.82
N GLY A 248 1.72 33.73 10.73
CA GLY A 248 1.33 35.00 11.34
C GLY A 248 -0.05 35.44 10.85
N ARG A 249 -0.28 36.74 10.66
CA ARG A 249 -1.54 37.23 10.04
C ARG A 249 -1.62 36.81 8.57
N GLY A 250 -2.30 35.69 8.31
CA GLY A 250 -2.66 35.22 6.97
C GLY A 250 -2.29 33.76 6.73
N SER A 251 -3.04 33.11 5.83
CA SER A 251 -2.83 31.70 5.48
C SER A 251 -1.51 31.50 4.75
N LYS A 252 -0.61 30.73 5.35
CA LYS A 252 0.65 30.24 4.77
C LYS A 252 0.84 28.78 5.11
N GLY A 253 1.76 28.11 4.40
CA GLY A 253 2.17 26.77 4.77
C GLY A 253 2.85 26.05 3.63
N LEU A 254 2.42 24.83 3.34
CA LEU A 254 3.08 23.94 2.41
C LEU A 254 2.15 23.45 1.31
N SER A 255 2.72 23.25 0.13
CA SER A 255 2.15 22.48 -0.97
C SER A 255 2.92 21.18 -1.06
N VAL A 256 2.26 20.08 -0.72
CA VAL A 256 2.87 18.76 -0.59
C VAL A 256 2.32 17.85 -1.68
N THR A 257 3.20 17.15 -2.38
CA THR A 257 2.82 16.11 -3.34
C THR A 257 3.30 14.76 -2.81
N VAL A 258 2.37 13.83 -2.64
CA VAL A 258 2.59 12.50 -2.04
C VAL A 258 1.93 11.47 -2.95
N ASP A 259 2.57 10.34 -3.14
CA ASP A 259 1.91 9.19 -3.76
C ASP A 259 0.94 8.58 -2.73
N THR A 260 -0.32 8.31 -3.08
CA THR A 260 -1.28 7.63 -2.20
C THR A 260 -1.63 6.26 -2.75
N ALA A 261 -1.87 5.32 -1.84
CA ALA A 261 -2.58 4.09 -2.18
C ALA A 261 -4.06 4.38 -2.42
N GLU A 262 -4.63 3.70 -3.40
CA GLU A 262 -6.04 3.34 -3.41
C GLU A 262 -6.13 1.85 -3.10
N PRO A 263 -6.56 1.47 -1.88
CA PRO A 263 -6.66 0.06 -1.48
C PRO A 263 -7.51 -0.73 -2.48
N GLY A 264 -6.94 -1.78 -3.06
CA GLY A 264 -7.65 -2.66 -4.00
C GLY A 264 -8.54 -3.71 -3.31
N LEU A 265 -8.32 -3.95 -2.02
CA LEU A 265 -8.96 -5.00 -1.24
C LEU A 265 -9.57 -4.45 0.06
N PRO A 266 -10.76 -4.94 0.48
CA PRO A 266 -11.34 -4.57 1.77
C PRO A 266 -10.43 -4.90 2.94
N GLY A 267 -10.35 -3.98 3.91
CA GLY A 267 -9.54 -4.14 5.12
C GLY A 267 -8.04 -4.21 4.85
N SER A 268 -7.55 -3.72 3.71
CA SER A 268 -6.11 -3.57 3.45
C SER A 268 -5.52 -2.46 4.31
N ASN A 269 -4.30 -2.68 4.80
CA ASN A 269 -3.53 -1.73 5.60
C ASN A 269 -2.70 -0.75 4.74
N ASP A 270 -3.02 -0.59 3.46
CA ASP A 270 -2.26 0.29 2.54
C ASP A 270 -2.46 1.79 2.77
N VAL A 271 -2.92 2.21 3.94
CA VAL A 271 -3.20 3.61 4.23
C VAL A 271 -1.90 4.42 4.22
N THR A 272 -1.92 5.53 3.47
CA THR A 272 -0.83 6.51 3.45
C THR A 272 -1.06 7.55 4.53
N VAL A 273 -0.12 7.67 5.47
CA VAL A 273 -0.15 8.67 6.54
C VAL A 273 0.98 9.66 6.32
N VAL A 274 0.67 10.95 6.43
CA VAL A 274 1.66 12.02 6.38
C VAL A 274 1.81 12.59 7.77
N THR A 275 3.05 12.65 8.25
CA THR A 275 3.41 13.26 9.53
C THR A 275 4.20 14.52 9.26
N LEU A 276 3.73 15.64 9.80
CA LEU A 276 4.46 16.89 9.87
C LEU A 276 5.10 16.99 11.25
N ASN A 277 6.42 17.03 11.30
CA ASN A 277 7.21 17.24 12.51
C ASN A 277 7.75 18.66 12.49
N ALA A 278 7.30 19.51 13.41
CA ALA A 278 7.78 20.88 13.56
C ALA A 278 8.14 21.16 15.02
N SER A 279 9.19 20.50 15.52
CA SER A 279 9.73 20.64 16.87
C SER A 279 8.69 20.46 17.99
N ASP A 280 8.04 21.55 18.44
CA ASP A 280 7.01 21.54 19.48
C ASP A 280 5.61 21.17 18.96
N ARG A 281 5.47 20.96 17.65
CA ARG A 281 4.19 20.67 16.99
C ARG A 281 4.33 19.53 15.98
N THR A 282 3.83 18.35 16.35
CA THR A 282 3.72 17.20 15.45
C THR A 282 2.26 16.92 15.12
N PHE A 283 1.96 16.70 13.85
CA PHE A 283 0.61 16.40 13.38
C PHE A 283 0.65 15.32 12.29
N SER A 284 -0.16 14.28 12.45
CA SER A 284 -0.29 13.19 11.47
C SER A 284 -1.71 13.11 10.95
N PHE A 285 -1.86 12.80 9.67
CA PHE A 285 -3.17 12.61 9.04
C PHE A 285 -3.11 11.53 7.96
N ALA A 286 -4.18 10.75 7.82
CA ALA A 286 -4.32 9.82 6.72
C ALA A 286 -4.79 10.56 5.46
N LEU A 287 -4.20 10.25 4.31
CA LEU A 287 -4.62 10.88 3.04
C LEU A 287 -6.11 10.66 2.69
N PRO A 288 -6.74 9.51 3.01
CA PRO A 288 -8.18 9.33 2.82
C PRO A 288 -9.05 10.33 3.60
N ASP A 289 -8.57 10.83 4.75
CA ASP A 289 -9.35 11.75 5.61
C ASP A 289 -9.32 13.19 5.10
N VAL A 290 -8.44 13.51 4.13
CA VAL A 290 -8.34 14.84 3.55
C VAL A 290 -9.39 15.01 2.47
N GLU A 291 -10.61 15.42 2.86
CA GLU A 291 -11.75 15.68 1.98
C GLU A 291 -11.50 16.85 0.99
N LYS A 292 -10.68 16.67 -0.06
CA LYS A 292 -10.35 17.66 -1.13
C LYS A 292 -9.87 19.07 -0.68
N GLY A 293 -9.90 19.37 0.61
CA GLY A 293 -9.57 20.65 1.23
C GLY A 293 -8.14 20.67 1.76
N PRO A 294 -7.67 21.83 2.23
CA PRO A 294 -6.39 21.91 2.92
C PRO A 294 -6.46 21.20 4.28
N VAL A 295 -5.33 20.65 4.72
CA VAL A 295 -5.11 20.22 6.09
C VAL A 295 -4.79 21.44 6.92
N TYR A 296 -5.54 21.67 8.00
CA TYR A 296 -5.29 22.77 8.93
C TYR A 296 -4.55 22.22 10.14
N VAL A 297 -3.34 22.71 10.40
CA VAL A 297 -2.59 22.36 11.61
C VAL A 297 -2.84 23.46 12.64
N PRO A 298 -3.64 23.20 13.69
CA PRO A 298 -3.94 24.20 14.71
C PRO A 298 -2.73 24.43 15.63
N ALA A 299 -2.80 25.50 16.41
CA ALA A 299 -1.89 25.69 17.54
C ALA A 299 -2.11 24.60 18.60
N ASN A 300 -1.06 24.21 19.32
CA ASN A 300 -1.26 23.55 20.61
C ASN A 300 -2.04 24.53 21.51
N VAL A 301 -3.21 24.10 21.98
CA VAL A 301 -3.90 24.78 23.07
C VAL A 301 -3.20 24.31 24.34
N SER A 302 -2.25 25.12 24.82
CA SER A 302 -1.76 25.01 26.20
C SER A 302 -2.85 25.44 27.17
#